data_AF-A0A8H3R2I1-F1
#
_entry.id   AF-A0A8H3R2I1-F1
#
_cell.length_a   1.000
_cell.length_b   1.000
_cell.length_c   1.000
_cell.angle_alpha   90.00
_cell.angle_beta   90.00
_cell.angle_gamma   90.00
#
_symmetry.space_group_name_H-M   'P 1'
#
loop_
_entity.id
_entity.type
_entity.pdbx_description
1 polymer ?
#
loop_
_entity_poly.entity_id
_entity_poly.type
_entity_poly.pdbx_seq_one_letter_code
_entity_poly.pdbx_strand_id
1 'polypeptide(L)'
;MVQGLSAECLQQIISYLEDDNRSLHSCLLVNRFWCYNTVSTLWSRPWCSYEITQTSATSLIQTYIDCLSEEAKIDLYNNGIIYRNHLKSAPPIFDYPSFLRSLNYDYMHWSISQWLISCWLYRVLNYEEEVQ
;
A
#
# COMPACT_ATOMS: atom_id res chain seq x y z
N MET A 1 1.40 36.60 -14.10
CA MET A 1 1.27 35.58 -13.04
C MET A 1 0.80 34.30 -13.70
N VAL A 2 1.62 33.25 -13.74
CA VAL A 2 1.18 31.96 -14.25
C VAL A 2 0.19 31.40 -13.23
N GLN A 3 -1.08 31.28 -13.60
CA GLN A 3 -2.04 30.57 -12.76
C GLN A 3 -1.62 29.10 -12.72
N GLY A 4 -1.33 28.60 -11.52
CA GLY A 4 -1.14 27.17 -11.32
C GLY A 4 -2.43 26.42 -11.67
N LEU A 5 -2.28 25.19 -12.15
CA LEU A 5 -3.41 24.29 -12.41
C LEU A 5 -4.26 24.12 -11.13
N SER A 6 -5.57 24.35 -11.23
CA SER A 6 -6.47 24.15 -10.08
C SER A 6 -6.59 22.67 -9.71
N ALA A 7 -7.07 22.37 -8.50
CA ALA A 7 -7.26 21.00 -8.06
C ALA A 7 -8.28 20.26 -8.93
N GLU A 8 -9.36 20.93 -9.33
CA GLU A 8 -10.42 20.40 -10.18
C GLU A 8 -9.87 20.06 -11.56
N CYS A 9 -9.09 20.96 -12.17
CA CYS A 9 -8.45 20.68 -13.46
C CYS A 9 -7.46 19.52 -13.36
N LEU A 10 -6.68 19.44 -12.27
CA LEU A 10 -5.74 18.35 -12.05
C LEU A 10 -6.47 17.01 -11.86
N GLN A 11 -7.51 16.97 -11.04
CA GLN A 11 -8.34 15.78 -10.82
C GLN A 11 -8.98 15.29 -12.12
N GLN A 12 -9.42 16.22 -12.99
CA GLN A 12 -9.93 15.91 -14.32
C GLN A 12 -8.86 15.30 -15.23
N ILE A 13 -7.59 15.70 -15.10
CA ILE A 13 -6.48 15.05 -15.84
C ILE A 13 -6.23 13.65 -15.27
N ILE A 14 -6.18 13.53 -13.95
CA ILE A 14 -5.95 12.26 -13.24
C ILE A 14 -7.03 11.23 -13.57
N SER A 15 -8.29 11.64 -13.77
CA SER A 15 -9.37 10.69 -14.12
C SER A 15 -9.16 10.02 -15.48
N TYR A 16 -8.50 10.67 -16.44
CA TYR A 16 -8.12 10.01 -17.70
C TYR A 16 -6.98 8.98 -17.53
N LEU A 17 -6.34 8.94 -16.37
CA LEU A 17 -5.25 8.02 -16.04
C LEU A 17 -5.70 6.89 -15.10
N GLU A 18 -7.01 6.75 -14.83
CA GLU A 18 -7.51 5.84 -13.79
C GLU A 18 -7.11 4.36 -13.98
N ASP A 19 -6.91 3.92 -15.22
CA ASP A 19 -6.46 2.57 -15.56
C ASP A 19 -4.94 2.46 -15.80
N ASP A 20 -4.19 3.56 -15.70
CA ASP A 20 -2.73 3.61 -15.88
C ASP A 20 -2.02 3.87 -14.54
N ASN A 21 -1.87 2.80 -13.76
CA ASN A 21 -1.19 2.84 -12.47
C ASN A 21 0.26 3.34 -12.54
N ARG A 22 0.96 3.16 -13.68
CA ARG A 22 2.33 3.66 -13.84
C ARG A 22 2.34 5.18 -13.90
N SER A 23 1.46 5.74 -14.73
CA SER A 23 1.30 7.20 -14.84
C SER A 23 0.81 7.80 -13.52
N LEU A 24 -0.18 7.19 -12.87
CA LEU A 24 -0.64 7.61 -11.54
C LEU A 24 0.49 7.58 -10.49
N HIS A 25 1.32 6.53 -10.49
CA HIS A 25 2.49 6.47 -9.61
C HIS A 25 3.48 7.60 -9.91
N SER A 26 3.76 7.91 -11.18
CA SER A 26 4.59 9.05 -11.57
C SER A 26 4.00 10.38 -11.09
N CYS A 27 2.68 10.56 -11.17
CA CYS A 27 1.99 11.75 -10.66
C CYS A 27 2.18 11.95 -9.16
N LEU A 28 2.20 10.88 -8.36
CA LEU A 28 2.47 10.98 -6.91
C LEU A 28 3.83 11.61 -6.58
N LEU A 29 4.82 11.43 -7.46
CA LEU A 29 6.20 11.83 -7.24
C LEU A 29 6.49 13.28 -7.69
N VAL A 30 5.55 13.95 -8.36
CA VAL A 30 5.76 15.31 -8.88
C VAL A 30 5.95 16.33 -7.76
N ASN A 31 4.98 16.44 -6.84
CA ASN A 31 5.04 17.27 -5.64
C ASN A 31 3.88 16.91 -4.68
N ARG A 32 3.83 17.55 -3.51
CA ARG A 32 2.77 17.31 -2.50
C ARG A 32 1.35 17.55 -3.02
N PHE A 33 1.14 18.53 -3.89
CA PHE A 33 -0.17 18.85 -4.44
C PHE A 33 -0.66 17.76 -5.40
N TRP A 34 0.22 17.28 -6.29
CA TRP A 34 -0.09 16.15 -7.17
C TRP A 34 -0.28 14.85 -6.39
N CYS A 35 0.57 14.61 -5.38
CA CYS A 35 0.45 13.46 -4.48
C CYS A 35 -0.94 13.38 -3.84
N TYR A 36 -1.38 14.47 -3.20
CA TYR A 36 -2.68 14.52 -2.53
C TYR A 36 -3.87 14.30 -3.47
N ASN A 37 -3.81 14.86 -4.69
CA ASN A 37 -4.89 14.71 -5.67
C ASN A 37 -4.90 13.36 -6.40
N THR A 38 -3.78 12.64 -6.42
CA THR A 38 -3.66 11.37 -7.16
C THR A 38 -3.84 10.14 -6.27
N VAL A 39 -3.47 10.23 -4.99
CA VAL A 39 -3.42 9.07 -4.08
C VAL A 39 -4.77 8.37 -3.97
N SER A 40 -5.87 9.11 -3.85
CA SER A 40 -7.21 8.54 -3.75
C SER A 40 -7.61 7.77 -5.01
N THR A 41 -7.24 8.28 -6.20
CA THR A 41 -7.50 7.62 -7.49
C THR A 41 -6.69 6.33 -7.60
N LEU A 42 -5.37 6.38 -7.35
CA LEU A 42 -4.52 5.19 -7.43
C LEU A 42 -4.95 4.09 -6.44
N TRP A 43 -5.32 4.46 -5.22
CA TRP A 43 -5.70 3.53 -4.16
C TRP A 43 -7.18 3.12 -4.20
N SER A 44 -7.95 3.62 -5.16
CA SER A 44 -9.35 3.22 -5.34
C SER A 44 -9.51 1.79 -5.80
N ARG A 45 -8.54 1.27 -6.58
CA ARG A 45 -8.58 -0.06 -7.20
C ARG A 45 -7.20 -0.74 -7.16
N PRO A 46 -6.60 -0.96 -5.97
CA PRO A 46 -5.19 -1.35 -5.86
C PRO A 46 -4.89 -2.73 -6.44
N TRP A 47 -5.90 -3.60 -6.56
CA TRP A 47 -5.79 -4.94 -7.12
C TRP A 47 -6.33 -5.09 -8.55
N CYS A 48 -6.53 -3.99 -9.29
CA CYS A 48 -7.03 -4.04 -10.67
C CYS A 48 -5.94 -3.96 -11.75
N SER A 49 -4.66 -3.78 -11.37
CA SER A 49 -3.56 -3.77 -12.32
C SER A 49 -3.09 -5.18 -12.67
N TYR A 50 -2.82 -5.41 -13.95
CA TYR A 50 -2.23 -6.65 -14.47
C TYR A 50 -0.74 -6.81 -14.11
N GLU A 51 -0.14 -5.82 -13.45
CA GLU A 51 1.32 -5.76 -13.19
C GLU A 51 1.72 -6.01 -11.73
N ILE A 52 0.83 -6.59 -10.92
CA ILE A 52 1.16 -6.86 -9.51
C ILE A 52 2.21 -7.97 -9.43
N THR A 53 3.44 -7.58 -9.13
CA THR A 53 4.56 -8.45 -8.79
C THR A 53 4.47 -8.92 -7.33
N GLN A 54 5.24 -9.94 -6.96
CA GLN A 54 5.35 -10.39 -5.56
C GLN A 54 5.78 -9.25 -4.62
N THR A 55 6.77 -8.45 -5.03
CA THR A 55 7.25 -7.33 -4.21
C THR A 55 6.16 -6.28 -4.01
N SER A 56 5.49 -5.86 -5.09
CA SER A 56 4.39 -4.89 -4.99
C SER A 56 3.20 -5.43 -4.20
N ALA A 57 2.89 -6.74 -4.33
CA ALA A 57 1.86 -7.39 -3.54
C ALA A 57 2.15 -7.33 -2.05
N THR A 58 3.38 -7.68 -1.65
CA THR A 58 3.82 -7.61 -0.25
C THR A 58 3.77 -6.18 0.27
N SER A 59 4.28 -5.20 -0.48
CA SER A 59 4.22 -3.78 -0.07
C SER A 59 2.79 -3.26 0.04
N LEU A 60 1.90 -3.70 -0.84
CA LEU A 60 0.50 -3.32 -0.82
C LEU A 60 -0.18 -3.80 0.46
N ILE A 61 -0.04 -5.09 0.78
CA ILE A 61 -0.58 -5.65 2.04
C ILE A 61 0.05 -4.99 3.25
N GLN A 62 1.37 -4.79 3.24
CA GLN A 62 2.06 -4.10 4.34
C GLN A 62 1.46 -2.72 4.61
N THR A 63 1.13 -1.96 3.56
CA THR A 63 0.49 -0.65 3.71
C THR A 63 -0.86 -0.74 4.43
N TYR A 64 -1.69 -1.74 4.11
CA TYR A 64 -2.95 -1.97 4.82
C TYR A 64 -2.74 -2.43 6.28
N ILE A 65 -1.73 -3.28 6.53
CA ILE A 65 -1.35 -3.70 7.88
C ILE A 65 -0.89 -2.51 8.73
N ASP A 66 -0.13 -1.58 8.15
CA ASP A 66 0.34 -0.38 8.84
C ASP A 66 -0.83 0.56 9.22
N CYS A 67 -1.93 0.54 8.44
CA CYS A 67 -3.17 1.25 8.73
C CYS A 67 -4.06 0.59 9.80
N LEU A 68 -3.77 -0.63 10.26
CA LEU A 68 -4.54 -1.27 11.31
C LEU A 68 -4.38 -0.57 12.66
N SER A 69 -5.34 -0.78 13.56
CA SER A 69 -5.21 -0.33 14.94
C SER A 69 -4.10 -1.10 15.65
N GLU A 70 -3.56 -0.51 16.72
CA GLU A 70 -2.49 -1.16 17.50
C GLU A 70 -2.97 -2.47 18.12
N GLU A 71 -4.25 -2.57 18.51
CA GLU A 71 -4.85 -3.82 19.01
C GLU A 71 -4.82 -4.92 17.95
N ALA A 72 -5.22 -4.61 16.71
CA ALA A 72 -5.19 -5.57 15.62
C ALA A 72 -3.76 -6.01 15.26
N LYS A 73 -2.77 -5.10 15.34
CA LYS A 73 -1.36 -5.45 15.14
C LYS A 73 -0.83 -6.35 16.26
N ILE A 74 -1.22 -6.10 17.51
CA ILE A 74 -0.91 -6.97 18.65
C ILE A 74 -1.52 -8.37 18.46
N ASP A 75 -2.77 -8.45 17.97
CA ASP A 75 -3.41 -9.73 17.68
C ASP A 75 -2.67 -10.53 16.60
N LEU A 76 -2.19 -9.87 15.53
CA LEU A 76 -1.34 -10.53 14.52
C LEU A 76 -0.06 -11.11 15.13
N TYR A 77 0.62 -10.34 15.98
CA TYR A 77 1.83 -10.78 16.67
C TYR A 77 1.56 -11.99 17.58
N ASN A 78 0.49 -11.94 18.38
CA ASN A 78 0.10 -13.04 19.27
C ASN A 78 -0.26 -14.32 18.51
N ASN A 79 -0.71 -14.20 17.26
CA ASN A 79 -0.94 -15.32 16.35
C ASN A 79 0.32 -15.75 15.56
N GLY A 80 1.50 -15.26 15.93
CA GLY A 80 2.79 -15.67 15.37
C GLY A 80 3.12 -15.04 14.02
N ILE A 81 2.39 -14.00 13.59
CA ILE A 81 2.65 -13.26 12.36
C ILE A 81 3.65 -12.14 12.68
N ILE A 82 4.93 -12.43 12.45
CA ILE A 82 6.03 -11.48 12.65
C ILE A 82 6.45 -10.94 11.28
N TYR A 83 6.37 -9.64 11.11
CA TYR A 83 6.72 -8.96 9.86
C TYR A 83 7.75 -7.85 10.10
N ARG A 84 8.35 -7.39 9.00
CA ARG A 84 9.36 -6.33 9.04
C ARG A 84 8.75 -5.05 9.63
N ASN A 85 9.47 -4.40 10.54
CA ASN A 85 9.05 -3.15 11.21
C ASN A 85 7.82 -3.25 12.11
N HIS A 86 7.38 -4.45 12.53
CA HIS A 86 6.24 -4.62 13.44
C HIS A 86 6.35 -3.82 14.76
N LEU A 87 7.56 -3.49 15.23
CA LEU A 87 7.80 -2.68 16.44
C LEU A 87 8.00 -1.17 16.18
N LYS A 88 8.11 -0.76 14.91
CA LYS A 88 8.48 0.61 14.51
C LYS A 88 7.68 1.07 13.29
N SER A 89 6.36 0.92 13.33
CA SER A 89 5.50 1.50 12.31
C SER A 89 5.21 2.96 12.66
N ALA A 90 5.81 3.89 11.92
CA ALA A 90 5.24 5.23 11.86
C ALA A 90 3.81 5.13 11.31
N PRO A 91 2.89 6.01 11.72
CA PRO A 91 1.56 6.02 11.15
C PRO A 91 1.65 6.29 9.64
N PRO A 92 0.80 5.63 8.84
CA PRO A 92 0.74 5.87 7.40
C PRO A 92 0.36 7.33 7.12
N ILE A 93 0.90 7.88 6.03
CA ILE A 93 0.68 9.29 5.65
C ILE A 93 -0.80 9.54 5.30
N PHE A 94 -1.47 8.52 4.75
CA PHE A 94 -2.86 8.58 4.35
C PHE A 94 -3.64 7.42 4.96
N ASP A 95 -4.94 7.62 5.14
CA ASP A 95 -5.89 6.54 5.41
C ASP A 95 -6.18 5.79 4.09
N TYR A 96 -5.24 4.95 3.66
CA TYR A 96 -5.37 4.17 2.43
C TYR A 96 -6.63 3.27 2.39
N PRO A 97 -7.06 2.62 3.49
CA PRO A 97 -8.34 1.91 3.54
C PRO A 97 -9.54 2.76 3.11
N SER A 98 -9.58 4.04 3.52
CA SER A 98 -10.70 4.92 3.15
C SER A 98 -10.85 5.19 1.65
N PHE A 99 -9.78 5.01 0.88
CA PHE A 99 -9.79 5.23 -0.56
C PHE A 99 -10.32 4.04 -1.36
N LEU A 100 -10.34 2.83 -0.77
CA LEU A 100 -10.71 1.61 -1.48
C LEU A 100 -12.14 1.67 -2.01
N ARG A 101 -12.32 1.52 -3.33
CA ARG A 101 -13.62 1.51 -4.03
C ARG A 101 -13.94 0.18 -4.69
N SER A 102 -12.93 -0.55 -5.14
CA SER A 102 -13.09 -1.87 -5.75
C SER A 102 -12.00 -2.82 -5.27
N LEU A 103 -12.41 -4.06 -5.01
CA LEU A 103 -11.53 -5.11 -4.54
C LEU A 103 -11.60 -6.30 -5.50
N ASN A 104 -10.50 -6.60 -6.18
CA ASN A 104 -10.36 -7.88 -6.85
C ASN A 104 -9.92 -8.92 -5.82
N TYR A 105 -10.85 -9.82 -5.46
CA TYR A 105 -10.63 -10.81 -4.41
C TYR A 105 -9.47 -11.76 -4.72
N ASP A 106 -9.35 -12.24 -5.95
CA ASP A 106 -8.34 -13.23 -6.34
C ASP A 106 -6.92 -12.66 -6.18
N TYR A 107 -6.72 -11.43 -6.69
CA TYR A 107 -5.45 -10.73 -6.53
C TYR A 107 -5.19 -10.34 -5.08
N MET A 108 -6.22 -9.94 -4.32
CA MET A 108 -6.05 -9.67 -2.89
C MET A 108 -5.60 -10.91 -2.12
N HIS A 109 -6.30 -12.03 -2.30
CA HIS A 109 -5.97 -13.30 -1.66
C HIS A 109 -4.55 -13.74 -2.02
N TRP A 110 -4.17 -13.62 -3.30
CA TRP A 110 -2.81 -13.90 -3.73
C TRP A 110 -1.79 -12.97 -3.06
N SER A 111 -2.06 -11.67 -2.99
CA SER A 111 -1.16 -10.72 -2.32
C SER A 111 -1.00 -10.99 -0.83
N ILE A 112 -2.07 -11.34 -0.12
CA ILE A 112 -2.01 -11.78 1.28
C ILE A 112 -1.12 -13.00 1.41
N SER A 113 -1.27 -13.98 0.52
CA SER A 113 -0.43 -15.18 0.50
C SER A 113 1.05 -14.84 0.31
N GLN A 114 1.38 -13.93 -0.62
CA GLN A 114 2.76 -13.46 -0.82
C GLN A 114 3.31 -12.73 0.41
N TRP A 115 2.49 -11.90 1.05
CA TRP A 115 2.88 -11.19 2.27
C TRP A 115 3.15 -12.16 3.43
N LEU A 116 2.30 -13.16 3.64
CA LEU A 116 2.50 -14.19 4.67
C LEU A 116 3.78 -15.00 4.43
N ILE A 117 4.08 -15.36 3.18
CA ILE A 117 5.35 -16.02 2.83
C ILE A 117 6.53 -15.11 3.19
N SER A 118 6.44 -13.80 2.92
CA SER A 118 7.50 -12.86 3.29
C SER A 118 7.69 -12.73 4.80
N CYS A 119 6.60 -12.81 5.59
CA CYS A 119 6.65 -12.83 7.05
C CYS A 119 7.33 -14.11 7.56
N TRP A 120 6.98 -15.25 6.99
CA TRP A 120 7.61 -16.53 7.31
C TRP A 120 9.10 -16.51 6.99
N LEU A 121 9.48 -16.05 5.80
CA LEU A 121 10.89 -15.89 5.42
C LEU A 121 11.64 -14.96 6.37
N TYR A 122 11.05 -13.82 6.72
CA TYR A 122 11.62 -12.89 7.70
C TYR A 122 11.84 -13.58 9.05
N ARG A 123 10.83 -14.29 9.56
CA ARG A 123 10.96 -15.03 10.82
C ARG A 123 12.07 -16.07 10.77
N VAL A 124 12.15 -16.88 9.71
CA VAL A 124 13.17 -17.93 9.56
C VAL A 124 14.58 -17.32 9.53
N LEU A 125 14.77 -16.27 8.74
CA LEU A 125 16.09 -15.63 8.58
C LEU A 125 16.58 -14.93 9.85
N ASN A 126 15.68 -14.45 10.72
CA ASN A 126 16.06 -13.74 11.95
C ASN A 126 16.00 -14.63 13.20
N TYR A 127 15.52 -15.88 13.11
CA TYR A 127 15.53 -16.82 14.24
C TYR A 127 16.94 -17.37 14.54
N GLU A 128 17.87 -17.30 13.58
CA GLU A 128 19.26 -17.72 13.78
C GLU A 128 20.09 -16.71 14.62
N GLU A 129 19.59 -15.49 14.84
CA GLU A 129 20.31 -14.45 15.61
C GLU A 129 20.03 -14.48 17.13
N GLU A 130 18.95 -15.12 17.60
CA GLU A 130 18.58 -15.15 19.04
C GLU A 130 19.11 -16.38 19.81
N VAL A 131 19.79 -17.32 19.13
CA VAL A 131 20.27 -18.59 19.72
C VAL A 131 21.81 -18.64 19.87
N GLN A 132 22.51 -17.52 19.67
CA GLN A 132 23.94 -17.34 20.02
C GLN A 132 24.11 -16.36 21.19
#